data_AF-A0A6A7M7B8-F1
#
_entry.id   AF-A0A6A7M7B8-F1
#
_cell.length_a   1.000
_cell.length_b   1.000
_cell.length_c   1.000
_cell.angle_alpha   90.00
_cell.angle_beta   90.00
_cell.angle_gamma   90.00
#
_symmetry.space_group_name_H-M   'P 1'
#
loop_
_entity.id
_entity.type
_entity.pdbx_description
1 polymer ?
#
loop_
_entity_poly.entity_id
_entity_poly.type
_entity_poly.pdbx_seq_one_letter_code
_entity_poly.pdbx_strand_id
1 'polypeptide(L)'
;MKEWCKFGCLSDDRSLVADLTALDYGYDATDAIRLERKDDMRKRGLASPDDGDALALTFAYPAYRANREEERRSAEKLAVLKRRIV
;
A
#
# COMPACT_ATOMS: atom_id res chain seq x y z
N MET A 1 -0.56 0.07 -3.69
CA MET A 1 -2.03 0.10 -3.88
C MET A 1 -2.50 1.27 -4.75
N LYS A 2 -2.32 2.55 -4.36
CA LYS A 2 -2.82 3.72 -5.11
C LYS A 2 -2.63 3.64 -6.63
N GLU A 3 -1.41 3.36 -7.08
CA GLU A 3 -1.12 3.24 -8.51
C GLU A 3 -1.79 2.03 -9.16
N TRP A 4 -1.86 0.90 -8.45
CA TRP A 4 -2.55 -0.30 -8.92
C TRP A 4 -4.05 -0.06 -9.11
N CYS A 5 -4.71 0.72 -8.26
CA CYS A 5 -6.15 1.02 -8.39
C CYS A 5 -6.52 1.69 -9.73
N LYS A 6 -5.56 2.28 -10.46
CA LYS A 6 -5.81 2.90 -11.79
C LYS A 6 -6.06 1.88 -12.89
N PHE A 7 -5.57 0.65 -12.74
CA PHE A 7 -5.62 -0.40 -13.76
C PHE A 7 -5.98 -1.78 -13.20
N GLY A 8 -6.16 -1.89 -11.88
CA GLY A 8 -6.50 -3.11 -11.18
C GLY A 8 -7.92 -3.59 -11.51
N CYS A 9 -8.17 -4.86 -11.24
CA CYS A 9 -9.48 -5.48 -11.41
C CYS A 9 -10.28 -5.31 -10.12
N LEU A 10 -10.88 -4.14 -9.93
CA LEU A 10 -11.84 -3.90 -8.85
C LEU A 10 -13.26 -4.11 -9.37
N SER A 11 -14.12 -4.72 -8.55
CA SER A 11 -15.54 -4.80 -8.82
C SER A 11 -16.18 -3.41 -8.77
N ASP A 12 -17.22 -3.19 -9.59
CA ASP A 12 -18.04 -1.98 -9.53
C ASP A 12 -18.98 -2.04 -8.32
N ASP A 13 -18.40 -1.83 -7.13
CA ASP A 13 -19.08 -1.91 -5.85
C ASP A 13 -19.04 -0.57 -5.12
N ARG A 14 -20.24 -0.05 -4.82
CA ARG A 14 -20.41 1.23 -4.11
C ARG A 14 -19.94 1.17 -2.67
N SER A 15 -20.04 0.02 -1.99
CA SER A 15 -19.51 -0.09 -0.62
C SER A 15 -18.00 0.00 -0.64
N LEU A 16 -17.34 -0.70 -1.57
CA LEU A 16 -15.89 -0.64 -1.72
C LEU A 16 -15.40 0.76 -2.08
N VAL A 17 -16.11 1.47 -2.96
CA VAL A 17 -15.80 2.88 -3.25
C VAL A 17 -15.92 3.75 -1.99
N ALA A 18 -16.97 3.57 -1.20
CA ALA A 18 -17.14 4.29 0.06
C ALA A 18 -16.00 3.98 1.04
N ASP A 19 -15.68 2.70 1.24
CA ASP A 19 -14.59 2.26 2.10
C ASP A 19 -13.26 2.90 1.70
N LEU A 20 -12.93 2.93 0.40
CA LEU A 20 -11.66 3.46 -0.09
C LEU A 20 -11.58 5.00 -0.09
N THR A 21 -12.71 5.70 0.01
CA THR A 21 -12.77 7.18 -0.10
C THR A 21 -13.18 7.89 1.18
N ALA A 22 -13.69 7.17 2.19
CA ALA A 22 -14.19 7.75 3.43
C ALA A 22 -13.09 8.06 4.48
N LEU A 23 -11.93 7.40 4.41
CA LEU A 23 -10.85 7.63 5.37
C LEU A 23 -10.23 9.02 5.20
N ASP A 24 -9.98 9.67 6.34
CA ASP A 24 -9.11 10.84 6.38
C ASP A 24 -7.66 10.43 6.69
N TYR A 25 -6.74 11.38 6.54
CA TYR A 25 -5.34 11.21 6.93
C TYR A 25 -4.83 12.44 7.67
N GLY A 26 -3.82 12.21 8.49
CA GLY A 26 -3.05 13.26 9.14
C GLY A 26 -1.57 12.95 9.07
N TYR A 27 -0.82 13.63 9.93
CA TYR A 27 0.61 13.43 10.09
C TYR A 27 0.92 13.03 11.53
N ASP A 28 1.93 12.18 11.72
CA ASP A 28 2.48 11.92 13.04
C ASP A 28 3.56 12.95 13.43
N ALA A 29 4.18 12.78 14.61
CA ALA A 29 5.20 13.68 15.12
C ALA A 29 6.49 13.72 14.26
N THR A 30 6.62 12.82 13.28
CA THR A 30 7.74 12.72 12.35
C THR A 30 7.37 13.15 10.94
N ASP A 31 6.23 13.85 10.76
CA ASP A 31 5.65 14.23 9.47
C ASP A 31 5.36 13.05 8.53
N ALA A 32 5.24 11.83 9.08
CA ALA A 32 4.82 10.68 8.28
C ALA A 32 3.30 10.65 8.15
N ILE A 33 2.82 10.28 6.95
CA ILE A 33 1.38 10.12 6.69
C ILE A 33 0.83 9.04 7.62
N ARG A 34 -0.22 9.38 8.35
CA ARG A 34 -0.95 8.48 9.24
C ARG A 34 -2.42 8.48 8.86
N LEU A 35 -2.96 7.29 8.60
CA LEU A 35 -4.39 7.12 8.35
C LEU A 35 -5.20 7.31 9.62
N GLU A 36 -6.44 7.77 9.46
CA GLU A 36 -7.44 7.87 10.52
C GLU A 36 -7.65 6.53 11.24
N ARG A 37 -7.85 6.56 12.57
CA ARG A 37 -8.14 5.35 13.35
C ARG A 37 -9.61 4.95 13.19
N LYS A 38 -9.90 3.65 13.22
CA LYS A 38 -11.27 3.10 13.19
C LYS A 38 -12.20 3.69 14.25
N ASP A 39 -11.68 3.97 15.45
CA ASP A 39 -12.47 4.58 16.52
C ASP A 39 -12.91 6.01 16.15
N ASP A 40 -12.08 6.75 15.42
CA ASP A 40 -12.36 8.14 15.04
C ASP A 40 -13.33 8.19 13.86
N MET A 41 -13.23 7.25 12.91
CA MET A 41 -14.27 7.02 11.90
C MET A 41 -15.63 6.74 12.53
N ARG A 42 -15.68 5.84 13.53
CA ARG A 42 -16.91 5.53 14.27
C ARG A 42 -17.50 6.75 14.97
N LYS A 43 -16.67 7.61 15.56
CA LYS A 43 -17.13 8.88 16.19
C LYS A 43 -17.77 9.83 15.18
N ARG A 44 -17.35 9.79 13.91
CA ARG A 44 -17.94 10.55 12.80
C ARG A 44 -19.23 9.92 12.23
N GLY A 45 -19.66 8.79 12.77
CA GLY A 45 -20.83 8.04 12.26
C GLY A 45 -20.53 7.23 11.00
N LEU A 46 -19.25 7.01 10.67
CA LEU A 46 -18.84 6.17 9.55
C LEU A 46 -18.64 4.73 10.01
N ALA A 47 -18.97 3.79 9.12
CA ALA A 47 -18.67 2.38 9.31
C ALA A 47 -17.16 2.13 9.21
N SER A 48 -16.71 0.99 9.74
CA SER A 48 -15.34 0.52 9.52
C SER A 48 -15.16 0.14 8.05
N PRO A 49 -14.04 0.51 7.39
CA PRO A 49 -13.80 0.26 5.97
C PRO A 49 -13.23 -1.14 5.75
N ASP A 50 -13.99 -2.17 6.10
CA ASP A 50 -13.47 -3.53 6.24
C ASP A 50 -13.01 -4.13 4.90
N ASP A 51 -13.71 -3.87 3.78
CA ASP A 51 -13.31 -4.37 2.46
C ASP A 51 -12.10 -3.60 1.91
N GLY A 52 -12.06 -2.29 2.18
CA GLY A 52 -10.90 -1.44 1.87
C GLY A 52 -9.63 -1.89 2.60
N ASP A 53 -9.74 -2.20 3.90
CA ASP A 53 -8.66 -2.73 4.71
C ASP A 53 -8.20 -4.11 4.19
N ALA A 54 -9.14 -5.00 3.87
CA ALA A 54 -8.85 -6.31 3.32
C ALA A 54 -8.06 -6.20 2.01
N LEU A 55 -8.47 -5.31 1.11
CA LEU A 55 -7.74 -5.01 -0.12
C LEU A 55 -6.33 -4.49 0.19
N ALA A 56 -6.20 -3.53 1.12
CA ALA A 56 -4.90 -2.95 1.47
C ALA A 56 -3.92 -4.01 2.02
N LEU A 57 -4.40 -4.95 2.82
CA LEU A 57 -3.59 -6.04 3.37
C LEU A 57 -2.95 -6.93 2.29
N THR A 58 -3.57 -7.05 1.12
CA THR A 58 -2.97 -7.80 -0.02
C THR A 58 -1.68 -7.16 -0.54
N PHE A 59 -1.44 -5.88 -0.24
CA PHE A 59 -0.21 -5.16 -0.61
C PHE A 59 0.84 -5.14 0.51
N ALA A 60 0.53 -5.65 1.71
CA ALA A 60 1.45 -5.60 2.85
C ALA A 60 2.72 -6.44 2.61
N TYR A 61 2.60 -7.53 1.84
CA TYR A 61 3.70 -8.40 1.48
C TYR A 61 3.63 -8.81 0.00
N PRO A 62 4.77 -9.13 -0.64
CA PRO A 62 4.77 -9.64 -2.01
C PRO A 62 3.95 -10.92 -2.14
N ALA A 63 3.05 -10.97 -3.13
CA ALA A 63 2.24 -12.15 -3.42
C ALA A 63 3.06 -13.32 -4.03
N TYR A 64 4.23 -13.02 -4.59
CA TYR A 64 5.20 -14.00 -5.07
C TYR A 64 6.37 -14.12 -4.10
N ARG A 65 6.95 -15.33 -4.00
CA ARG A 65 8.23 -15.50 -3.32
C ARG A 65 9.27 -14.63 -4.03
N ALA A 66 9.75 -13.60 -3.35
CA ALA A 66 10.91 -12.86 -3.82
C ALA A 66 12.06 -13.87 -3.99
N ASN A 67 12.56 -14.02 -5.22
CA ASN A 67 13.76 -14.79 -5.47
C ASN A 67 14.96 -13.96 -4.98
N ARG A 68 15.13 -13.88 -3.66
CA ARG A 68 16.10 -13.01 -2.99
C ARG A 68 17.52 -13.21 -3.52
N GLU A 69 17.80 -14.39 -4.04
CA GLU A 69 19.07 -14.76 -4.64
C GLU A 69 19.30 -14.14 -6.02
N GLU A 70 18.24 -13.95 -6.79
CA GLU A 70 18.25 -13.27 -8.10
C GLU A 70 18.30 -11.75 -7.95
N GLU A 71 17.60 -11.22 -6.96
CA GLU A 71 17.69 -9.80 -6.54
C GLU A 71 19.10 -9.46 -6.06
N ARG A 72 19.70 -10.30 -5.19
CA ARG A 72 21.09 -10.15 -4.74
C ARG A 72 22.08 -10.20 -5.90
N ARG A 73 21.95 -11.18 -6.81
CA ARG A 73 22.80 -11.31 -8.01
C ARG A 73 22.70 -10.09 -8.92
N SER A 74 21.49 -9.55 -9.07
CA SER A 74 21.25 -8.34 -9.88
C SER A 74 21.86 -7.10 -9.24
N ALA A 75 21.73 -6.95 -7.92
CA ALA A 75 22.34 -5.86 -7.15
C ALA A 75 23.88 -5.92 -7.19
N GLU A 76 24.46 -7.11 -7.06
CA GLU A 76 25.92 -7.33 -7.16
C GLU A 76 26.45 -6.99 -8.55
N LYS A 77 25.79 -7.47 -9.62
CA LYS A 77 26.15 -7.10 -11.00
C LYS A 77 26.10 -5.59 -11.21
N LEU A 78 25.06 -4.93 -10.70
CA LEU A 78 24.91 -3.48 -10.82
C LEU A 78 26.01 -2.73 -10.05
N ALA A 79 26.40 -3.20 -8.86
CA ALA A 79 27.50 -2.63 -8.08
C ALA A 79 28.86 -2.77 -8.79
N VAL A 80 29.12 -3.92 -9.42
CA VAL A 80 30.33 -4.15 -10.23
C VAL A 80 30.34 -3.22 -11.44
N LEU A 81 29.21 -3.08 -12.13
CA LEU A 81 29.09 -2.21 -13.29
C LEU A 81 29.36 -0.75 -12.93
N LYS A 82 28.77 -0.27 -11.82
CA LYS A 82 28.98 1.09 -11.31
C LYS A 82 30.43 1.36 -10.92
N ARG A 83 31.12 0.39 -10.29
CA ARG A 83 32.56 0.51 -9.96
C ARG A 83 33.48 0.57 -11.18
N ARG A 84 33.01 0.13 -12.34
CA ARG A 84 33.79 0.09 -13.58
C ARG A 84 33.60 1.33 -14.46
N ILE A 85 32.60 2.15 -14.12
CA ILE A 85 32.24 3.38 -14.84
C ILE A 85 32.78 4.62 -14.12
N VAL A 86 33.26 4.48 -12.88
CA VAL A 86 34.02 5.51 -12.14
C VAL A 86 35.51 5.29 -12.32
#